data_AF-A0A7X0JDF0-F1
#
_entry.id   AF-A0A7X0JDF0-F1
#
_cell.length_a   1.000
_cell.length_b   1.000
_cell.length_c   1.000
_cell.angle_alpha   90.00
_cell.angle_beta   90.00
_cell.angle_gamma   90.00
#
_symmetry.space_group_name_H-M   'P 1'
#
loop_
_entity.id
_entity.type
_entity.pdbx_description
1 polymer ?
#
loop_
_entity_poly.entity_id
_entity_poly.type
_entity_poly.pdbx_seq_one_letter_code
_entity_poly.pdbx_strand_id
1 'polypeptide(L)'
;MSRIRRWYRDEQAFSVLLMLILLFASWVAGGASRANAPGQLVVRVTAIGILIILSARRRTWTIDGVKLPLAIVAGAALIAMYQLIPLPPALWLSLPGHAPFAAAIPGNDQPWRPLNLTPDAGWNALLSLVVPLAMVAILAVLDRGWDMVVVRTLLATVVVAALVGSLQLSGVTFDNPFINETVGEAAGIFANRNHQALLLACGLPLAGVWAFRQGRHLERERMAVALGLTVWFLFLVLLTGSRAGLVLATAGLLAMGLLAAPRLGRLRPRWVLPALCGAVVLSVGAIVAIGLNSGKALSLQRMLASPDGRDIRSTALPLLRELVTRFFPFGSGMGSFDPMFRIVEPKALLAPTYFNHAHNDALEVVIEGGLPAAALVGFVLFCWGRLSFAAWRDLREGRGVAFAGWATLSLILASSLVDYPTRTPTIMLVSVVALWLATNIGQERGRA
;
A
#
# COMPACT_ATOMS: atom_id res chain seq x y z
N MET A 1 3.73 32.75 -27.22
CA MET A 1 4.07 31.35 -26.90
C MET A 1 4.91 31.17 -25.62
N SER A 2 5.85 32.06 -25.28
CA SER A 2 6.70 31.93 -24.07
C SER A 2 5.95 32.00 -22.74
N ARG A 3 4.95 32.90 -22.61
CA ARG A 3 4.14 33.06 -21.39
C ARG A 3 3.26 31.84 -21.08
N ILE A 4 2.63 31.25 -22.10
CA ILE A 4 1.78 30.04 -21.94
C ILE A 4 2.61 28.83 -21.51
N ARG A 5 3.79 28.63 -22.13
CA ARG A 5 4.72 27.55 -21.73
C ARG A 5 5.26 27.72 -20.32
N ARG A 6 5.51 28.97 -19.88
CA ARG A 6 5.95 29.27 -18.51
C ARG A 6 4.84 28.97 -17.51
N TRP A 7 3.63 29.51 -17.74
CA TRP A 7 2.46 29.26 -16.88
C TRP A 7 2.16 27.76 -16.72
N TYR A 8 2.19 27.00 -17.80
CA TYR A 8 2.00 25.55 -17.77
C TYR A 8 3.08 24.83 -16.95
N ARG A 9 4.36 25.20 -17.12
CA ARG A 9 5.45 24.64 -16.32
C ARG A 9 5.29 24.96 -14.83
N ASP A 10 4.85 26.18 -14.51
CA ASP A 10 4.61 26.62 -13.13
C ASP A 10 3.46 25.83 -12.49
N GLU A 11 2.41 25.51 -13.25
CA GLU A 11 1.29 24.66 -12.80
C GLU A 11 1.74 23.23 -12.47
N GLN A 12 2.58 22.65 -13.32
CA GLN A 12 3.16 21.32 -13.10
C GLN A 12 4.08 21.31 -11.87
N ALA A 13 4.98 22.29 -11.74
CA ALA A 13 5.87 22.43 -10.60
C ALA A 13 5.09 22.62 -9.28
N PHE A 14 3.99 23.39 -9.31
CA PHE A 14 3.13 23.55 -8.14
C PHE A 14 2.43 22.25 -7.76
N SER A 15 1.98 21.44 -8.74
CA SER A 15 1.39 20.12 -8.43
C SER A 15 2.42 19.16 -7.83
N VAL A 16 3.69 19.21 -8.28
CA VAL A 16 4.80 18.48 -7.64
C VAL A 16 5.01 18.96 -6.20
N LEU A 17 4.94 20.27 -5.93
CA LEU A 17 5.04 20.80 -4.57
C LEU A 17 3.91 20.26 -3.67
N LEU A 18 2.66 20.24 -4.15
CA LEU A 18 1.54 19.66 -3.40
C LEU A 18 1.75 18.15 -3.15
N MET A 19 2.30 17.43 -4.12
CA MET A 19 2.68 16.02 -3.95
C MET A 19 3.72 15.84 -2.85
N LEU A 20 4.76 16.69 -2.82
CA LEU A 20 5.79 16.66 -1.79
C LEU A 20 5.23 16.97 -0.41
N ILE A 21 4.32 17.94 -0.29
CA ILE A 21 3.64 18.27 0.97
C ILE A 21 2.83 17.07 1.47
N LEU A 22 2.05 16.43 0.59
CA LEU A 22 1.24 15.27 0.95
C LEU A 22 2.10 14.08 1.38
N LEU A 23 3.18 13.80 0.64
CA LEU A 23 4.11 12.72 0.96
C LEU A 23 4.86 13.00 2.26
N PHE A 24 5.30 14.24 2.49
CA PHE A 24 5.93 14.64 3.74
C PHE A 24 4.99 14.44 4.94
N ALA A 25 3.73 14.89 4.82
CA ALA A 25 2.72 14.62 5.85
C ALA A 25 2.53 13.11 6.09
N SER A 26 2.52 12.29 5.02
CA SER A 26 2.43 10.84 5.17
C SER A 26 3.69 10.20 5.79
N TRP A 27 4.88 10.75 5.57
CA TRP A 27 6.09 10.23 6.21
C TRP A 27 6.07 10.44 7.71
N VAL A 28 5.59 11.60 8.15
CA VAL A 28 5.54 11.95 9.58
C VAL A 28 4.37 11.24 10.28
N ALA A 29 3.23 11.09 9.61
CA ALA A 29 1.97 10.74 10.27
C ALA A 29 1.15 9.62 9.58
N GLY A 30 1.59 9.12 8.44
CA GLY A 30 0.86 8.16 7.60
C GLY A 30 1.26 6.70 7.78
N GLY A 31 2.10 6.40 8.77
CA GLY A 31 2.64 5.07 9.04
C GLY A 31 1.76 4.11 9.84
N ALA A 32 0.68 4.62 10.45
CA ALA A 32 -0.23 3.84 11.28
C ALA A 32 -1.44 3.36 10.47
N SER A 33 -1.97 2.16 10.80
CA SER A 33 -3.24 1.66 10.27
C SER A 33 -4.42 1.83 11.25
N ARG A 34 -4.14 2.14 12.52
CA ARG A 34 -5.19 2.30 13.54
C ARG A 34 -6.06 3.51 13.23
N ALA A 35 -7.37 3.31 13.26
CA ALA A 35 -8.36 4.35 12.93
C ALA A 35 -8.32 5.55 13.87
N ASN A 36 -7.90 5.35 15.12
CA ASN A 36 -7.78 6.39 16.16
C ASN A 36 -6.36 6.97 16.30
N ALA A 37 -5.41 6.59 15.43
CA ALA A 37 -4.07 7.17 15.48
C ALA A 37 -4.14 8.67 15.12
N PRO A 38 -3.55 9.58 15.91
CA PRO A 38 -3.65 11.02 15.68
C PRO A 38 -3.02 11.44 14.34
N GLY A 39 -2.06 10.65 13.83
CA GLY A 39 -1.47 10.88 12.52
C GLY A 39 -2.47 10.81 11.36
N GLN A 40 -3.56 10.03 11.50
CA GLN A 40 -4.63 9.97 10.50
C GLN A 40 -5.25 11.35 10.26
N LEU A 41 -5.45 12.13 11.32
CA LEU A 41 -6.00 13.48 11.23
C LEU A 41 -5.08 14.41 10.44
N VAL A 42 -3.76 14.38 10.74
CA VAL A 42 -2.76 15.21 10.07
C VAL A 42 -2.76 14.97 8.56
N VAL A 43 -2.73 13.71 8.14
CA VAL A 43 -2.70 13.37 6.70
C VAL A 43 -4.03 13.71 6.02
N ARG A 44 -5.18 13.46 6.67
CA ARG A 44 -6.50 13.78 6.11
C ARG A 44 -6.73 15.28 5.97
N VAL A 45 -6.38 16.08 6.98
CA VAL A 45 -6.48 17.55 6.91
C VAL A 45 -5.58 18.10 5.81
N THR A 46 -4.36 17.58 5.68
CA THR A 46 -3.45 17.95 4.58
C THR A 46 -4.06 17.61 3.22
N ALA A 47 -4.60 16.40 3.05
CA ALA A 47 -5.25 15.96 1.82
C ALA A 47 -6.47 16.82 1.46
N ILE A 48 -7.33 17.16 2.44
CA ILE A 48 -8.49 18.04 2.26
C ILE A 48 -8.03 19.45 1.84
N GLY A 49 -7.03 20.02 2.51
CA GLY A 49 -6.47 21.32 2.15
C GLY A 49 -5.95 21.35 0.71
N ILE A 50 -5.27 20.29 0.29
CA ILE A 50 -4.81 20.13 -1.10
C ILE A 50 -5.98 20.07 -2.08
N LEU A 51 -7.02 19.28 -1.77
CA LEU A 51 -8.22 19.18 -2.61
C LEU A 51 -8.92 20.55 -2.75
N ILE A 52 -9.00 21.33 -1.67
CA ILE A 52 -9.54 22.70 -1.70
C ILE A 52 -8.67 23.60 -2.60
N ILE A 53 -7.34 23.58 -2.42
CA ILE A 53 -6.40 24.38 -3.21
C ILE A 53 -6.50 24.03 -4.71
N LEU A 54 -6.59 22.74 -5.04
CA LEU A 54 -6.73 22.28 -6.42
C LEU A 54 -8.08 22.69 -7.03
N SER A 55 -9.16 22.61 -6.25
CA SER A 55 -10.51 22.96 -6.70
C SER A 55 -10.70 24.47 -6.89
N ALA A 56 -10.03 25.30 -6.09
CA ALA A 56 -10.13 26.76 -6.15
C ALA A 56 -9.36 27.38 -7.34
N ARG A 57 -8.43 26.64 -7.96
CA ARG A 57 -7.60 27.16 -9.06
C ARG A 57 -8.11 26.65 -10.40
N ARG A 58 -8.23 27.54 -11.40
CA ARG A 58 -8.51 27.12 -12.78
C ARG A 58 -7.30 26.35 -13.32
N ARG A 59 -7.53 25.08 -13.64
CA ARG A 59 -6.51 24.11 -14.08
C ARG A 59 -7.02 23.22 -15.19
N THR A 60 -6.10 22.70 -16.00
CA THR A 60 -6.44 21.67 -16.98
C THR A 60 -6.34 20.29 -16.33
N TRP A 61 -7.50 19.68 -16.07
CA TRP A 61 -7.61 18.34 -15.52
C TRP A 61 -7.52 17.30 -16.64
N THR A 62 -6.54 16.41 -16.57
CA THR A 62 -6.34 15.31 -17.52
C THR A 62 -6.83 13.99 -16.91
N ILE A 63 -8.13 13.74 -17.06
CA ILE A 63 -8.79 12.60 -16.41
C ILE A 63 -8.33 11.25 -16.98
N ASP A 64 -7.96 11.18 -18.27
CA ASP A 64 -7.58 9.94 -18.95
C ASP A 64 -6.48 9.15 -18.22
N GLY A 65 -5.56 9.85 -17.55
CA GLY A 65 -4.47 9.20 -16.82
C GLY A 65 -4.84 8.65 -15.45
N VAL A 66 -5.97 9.08 -14.90
CA VAL A 66 -6.40 8.78 -13.53
C VAL A 66 -7.75 8.09 -13.44
N LYS A 67 -8.42 7.77 -14.58
CA LYS A 67 -9.73 7.10 -14.61
C LYS A 67 -9.79 5.86 -13.72
N LEU A 68 -8.79 4.98 -13.82
CA LEU A 68 -8.78 3.73 -13.07
C LEU A 68 -8.53 3.95 -11.56
N PRO A 69 -7.50 4.70 -11.11
CA PRO A 69 -7.39 5.10 -9.71
C PRO A 69 -8.66 5.77 -9.16
N LEU A 70 -9.25 6.69 -9.92
CA LEU A 70 -10.47 7.40 -9.53
C LEU A 70 -11.65 6.44 -9.39
N ALA A 71 -11.84 5.51 -10.33
CA ALA A 71 -12.92 4.52 -10.28
C ALA A 71 -12.79 3.61 -9.05
N ILE A 72 -11.58 3.20 -8.67
CA ILE A 72 -11.34 2.37 -7.49
C ILE A 72 -11.67 3.15 -6.21
N VAL A 73 -11.16 4.38 -6.08
CA VAL A 73 -11.43 5.25 -4.91
C VAL A 73 -12.92 5.58 -4.82
N ALA A 74 -13.56 5.91 -5.93
CA ALA A 74 -15.00 6.17 -5.98
C ALA A 74 -15.81 4.91 -5.63
N GLY A 75 -15.45 3.74 -6.14
CA GLY A 75 -16.10 2.47 -5.79
C GLY A 75 -16.01 2.17 -4.30
N ALA A 76 -14.83 2.35 -3.70
CA ALA A 76 -14.64 2.18 -2.26
C ALA A 76 -15.48 3.18 -1.44
N ALA A 77 -15.55 4.44 -1.89
CA ALA A 77 -16.35 5.47 -1.24
C ALA A 77 -17.85 5.16 -1.32
N LEU A 78 -18.33 4.72 -2.49
CA LEU A 78 -19.73 4.34 -2.69
C LEU A 78 -20.13 3.16 -1.80
N ILE A 79 -19.26 2.15 -1.63
CA ILE A 79 -19.50 1.03 -0.71
C ILE A 79 -19.62 1.55 0.73
N ALA A 80 -18.68 2.37 1.20
CA ALA A 80 -18.71 2.92 2.55
C ALA A 80 -19.95 3.80 2.77
N MET A 81 -20.32 4.65 1.80
CA MET A 81 -21.54 5.48 1.86
C MET A 81 -22.81 4.63 1.89
N TYR A 82 -22.89 3.59 1.05
CA TYR A 82 -24.02 2.66 1.02
C TYR A 82 -24.25 2.00 2.38
N GLN A 83 -23.19 1.57 3.06
CA GLN A 83 -23.31 0.93 4.36
C GLN A 83 -23.73 1.89 5.50
N LEU A 84 -23.61 3.21 5.29
CA LEU A 84 -24.02 4.23 6.26
C LEU A 84 -25.48 4.68 6.11
N ILE A 85 -26.22 4.17 5.11
CA ILE A 85 -27.64 4.49 4.90
C ILE A 85 -28.46 3.83 6.03
N PRO A 86 -29.22 4.61 6.82
CA PRO A 86 -30.11 4.06 7.84
C PRO A 86 -31.23 3.22 7.19
N LEU A 87 -31.40 2.00 7.70
CA LEU A 87 -32.44 1.06 7.26
C LEU A 87 -33.59 1.01 8.28
N PRO A 88 -34.83 0.81 7.81
CA PRO A 88 -35.96 0.49 8.67
C PRO A 88 -35.68 -0.74 9.55
N PRO A 89 -36.25 -0.81 10.77
CA PRO A 89 -35.99 -1.89 11.72
C PRO A 89 -36.23 -3.29 11.16
N ALA A 90 -37.31 -3.49 10.42
CA ALA A 90 -37.65 -4.78 9.82
C ALA A 90 -36.57 -5.26 8.81
N LEU A 91 -36.05 -4.34 7.99
CA LEU A 91 -34.98 -4.66 7.03
C LEU A 91 -33.66 -4.91 7.76
N TRP A 92 -33.32 -4.07 8.73
CA TRP A 92 -32.07 -4.19 9.48
C TRP A 92 -31.98 -5.50 10.26
N LEU A 93 -33.07 -5.92 10.92
CA LEU A 93 -33.13 -7.19 11.65
C LEU A 93 -33.05 -8.42 10.74
N SER A 94 -33.50 -8.30 9.49
CA SER A 94 -33.41 -9.37 8.50
C SER A 94 -32.00 -9.57 7.94
N LEU A 95 -31.07 -8.64 8.19
CA LEU A 95 -29.71 -8.75 7.69
C LEU A 95 -28.91 -9.84 8.43
N PRO A 96 -28.07 -10.62 7.72
CA PRO A 96 -27.20 -11.62 8.32
C PRO A 96 -26.34 -11.05 9.44
N GLY A 97 -26.30 -11.73 10.59
CA GLY A 97 -25.48 -11.35 11.74
C GLY A 97 -26.00 -10.20 12.60
N HIS A 98 -27.14 -9.56 12.24
CA HIS A 98 -27.64 -8.37 12.93
C HIS A 98 -28.55 -8.67 14.14
N ALA A 99 -29.26 -9.81 14.13
CA ALA A 99 -30.22 -10.20 15.17
C ALA A 99 -29.69 -10.13 16.61
N PRO A 100 -28.44 -10.55 16.93
CA PRO A 100 -27.91 -10.47 18.29
C PRO A 100 -27.77 -9.04 18.84
N PHE A 101 -27.69 -8.04 17.96
CA PHE A 101 -27.54 -6.63 18.33
C PHE A 101 -28.88 -5.92 18.53
N ALA A 102 -30.01 -6.58 18.25
CA ALA A 102 -31.35 -6.04 18.43
C ALA A 102 -31.69 -5.80 19.92
N ALA A 103 -31.19 -6.66 20.80
CA ALA A 103 -31.54 -6.67 22.22
C ALA A 103 -30.67 -5.74 23.09
N ALA A 104 -29.76 -4.97 22.49
CA ALA A 104 -28.78 -4.18 23.24
C ALA A 104 -29.40 -3.01 24.04
N ILE A 105 -30.65 -2.62 23.77
CA ILE A 105 -31.37 -1.59 24.52
C ILE A 105 -32.72 -2.16 25.00
N PRO A 106 -32.79 -2.70 26.23
CA PRO A 106 -34.04 -3.20 26.79
C PRO A 106 -35.10 -2.08 26.88
N GLY A 107 -36.31 -2.35 26.42
CA GLY A 107 -37.47 -1.47 26.60
C GLY A 107 -37.71 -0.42 25.50
N ASN A 108 -36.87 -0.37 24.46
CA ASN A 108 -37.11 0.48 23.29
C ASN A 108 -37.36 -0.36 22.03
N ASP A 109 -38.22 0.16 21.15
CA ASP A 109 -38.32 -0.33 19.79
C ASP A 109 -36.97 -0.20 19.09
N GLN A 110 -36.62 -1.20 18.28
CA GLN A 110 -35.42 -1.15 17.46
C GLN A 110 -35.47 0.10 16.56
N PRO A 111 -34.53 1.07 16.69
CA PRO A 111 -34.54 2.27 15.86
C PRO A 111 -34.03 1.98 14.44
N TRP A 112 -34.17 2.96 13.54
CA TRP A 112 -33.50 2.91 12.25
C TRP A 112 -31.99 2.91 12.45
N ARG A 113 -31.30 1.97 11.80
CA ARG A 113 -29.85 1.80 11.94
C ARG A 113 -29.19 1.58 10.58
N PRO A 114 -27.97 2.09 10.39
CA PRO A 114 -27.19 1.79 9.19
C PRO A 114 -26.86 0.30 9.09
N LEU A 115 -26.58 -0.15 7.87
CA LEU A 115 -26.09 -1.51 7.59
C LEU A 115 -24.75 -1.77 8.30
N ASN A 116 -23.90 -0.75 8.42
CA ASN A 116 -22.65 -0.85 9.17
C ASN A 116 -22.93 -0.98 10.68
N LEU A 117 -22.45 -2.05 11.31
CA LEU A 117 -22.60 -2.30 12.74
C LEU A 117 -21.76 -1.35 13.62
N THR A 118 -20.79 -0.66 13.02
CA THR A 118 -19.91 0.35 13.66
C THR A 118 -19.88 1.63 12.81
N PRO A 119 -20.94 2.47 12.86
CA PRO A 119 -21.11 3.59 11.95
C PRO A 119 -20.00 4.64 12.04
N ASP A 120 -19.47 4.85 13.24
CA ASP A 120 -18.32 5.72 13.52
C ASP A 120 -17.06 5.25 12.79
N ALA A 121 -16.78 3.94 12.80
CA ALA A 121 -15.70 3.34 12.03
C ALA A 121 -15.97 3.42 10.52
N GLY A 122 -17.22 3.27 10.09
CA GLY A 122 -17.64 3.47 8.70
C GLY A 122 -17.38 4.87 8.17
N TRP A 123 -17.72 5.89 8.97
CA TRP A 123 -17.37 7.29 8.67
C TRP A 123 -15.86 7.51 8.65
N ASN A 124 -15.12 6.92 9.61
CA ASN A 124 -13.67 6.99 9.62
C ASN A 124 -13.05 6.40 8.35
N ALA A 125 -13.53 5.23 7.91
CA ALA A 125 -13.10 4.57 6.69
C ALA A 125 -13.42 5.41 5.44
N LEU A 126 -14.62 5.97 5.34
CA LEU A 126 -15.00 6.87 4.25
C LEU A 126 -14.09 8.11 4.19
N LEU A 127 -13.85 8.75 5.34
CA LEU A 127 -12.98 9.93 5.44
C LEU A 127 -11.51 9.59 5.16
N SER A 128 -11.07 8.35 5.34
CA SER A 128 -9.70 7.94 4.97
C SER A 128 -9.46 8.05 3.46
N LEU A 129 -10.50 7.87 2.64
CA LEU A 129 -10.40 7.87 1.17
C LEU A 129 -10.09 9.26 0.58
N VAL A 130 -10.18 10.35 1.38
CA VAL A 130 -9.72 11.68 0.94
C VAL A 130 -8.22 11.70 0.65
N VAL A 131 -7.43 10.83 1.29
CA VAL A 131 -5.98 10.73 1.11
C VAL A 131 -5.62 10.22 -0.29
N PRO A 132 -6.05 9.02 -0.72
CA PRO A 132 -5.82 8.57 -2.08
C PRO A 132 -6.53 9.47 -3.11
N LEU A 133 -7.69 10.06 -2.78
CA LEU A 133 -8.36 11.02 -3.68
C LEU A 133 -7.52 12.28 -3.93
N ALA A 134 -6.85 12.82 -2.91
CA ALA A 134 -5.94 13.96 -3.08
C ALA A 134 -4.77 13.62 -4.02
N MET A 135 -4.20 12.41 -3.91
CA MET A 135 -3.15 11.97 -4.84
C MET A 135 -3.71 11.79 -6.26
N VAL A 136 -4.90 11.23 -6.42
CA VAL A 136 -5.59 11.15 -7.72
C VAL A 136 -5.76 12.55 -8.32
N ALA A 137 -6.19 13.53 -7.53
CA ALA A 137 -6.38 14.91 -7.99
C ALA A 137 -5.06 15.58 -8.40
N ILE A 138 -3.99 15.39 -7.61
CA ILE A 138 -2.64 15.89 -7.97
C ILE A 138 -2.18 15.28 -9.30
N LEU A 139 -2.31 13.96 -9.46
CA LEU A 139 -1.91 13.24 -10.67
C LEU A 139 -2.80 13.53 -11.89
N ALA A 140 -4.03 14.01 -11.67
CA ALA A 140 -4.92 14.45 -12.74
C ALA A 140 -4.44 15.78 -13.36
N VAL A 141 -3.72 16.61 -12.60
CA VAL A 141 -3.13 17.85 -13.09
C VAL A 141 -1.74 17.59 -13.72
N LEU A 142 -1.01 16.59 -13.21
CA LEU A 142 0.32 16.26 -13.71
C LEU A 142 0.30 15.64 -15.11
N ASP A 143 1.11 16.15 -16.02
CA ASP A 143 1.27 15.52 -17.32
C ASP A 143 2.06 14.22 -17.23
N ARG A 144 1.79 13.32 -18.19
CA ARG A 144 2.55 12.07 -18.35
C ARG A 144 4.06 12.29 -18.56
N GLY A 145 4.47 13.45 -19.06
CA GLY A 145 5.90 13.81 -19.20
C GLY A 145 6.64 14.02 -17.87
N TRP A 146 5.93 14.13 -16.75
CA TRP A 146 6.50 14.25 -15.40
C TRP A 146 6.64 12.92 -14.66
N ASP A 147 6.42 11.79 -15.35
CA ASP A 147 6.49 10.45 -14.77
C ASP A 147 7.80 10.17 -14.00
N MET A 148 8.95 10.63 -14.51
CA MET A 148 10.24 10.47 -13.83
C MET A 148 10.42 11.36 -12.63
N VAL A 149 9.74 12.51 -12.57
CA VAL A 149 9.70 13.32 -11.34
C VAL A 149 8.87 12.61 -10.29
N VAL A 150 7.75 12.00 -10.67
CA VAL A 150 6.92 11.17 -9.78
C VAL A 150 7.72 9.97 -9.25
N VAL A 151 8.40 9.22 -10.13
CA VAL A 151 9.25 8.09 -9.73
C VAL A 151 10.39 8.53 -8.79
N ARG A 152 11.08 9.64 -9.09
CA ARG A 152 12.14 10.16 -8.21
C ARG A 152 11.59 10.55 -6.84
N THR A 153 10.41 11.17 -6.80
CA THR A 153 9.76 11.57 -5.55
C THR A 153 9.35 10.36 -4.72
N LEU A 154 8.83 9.32 -5.37
CA LEU A 154 8.48 8.07 -4.70
C LEU A 154 9.74 7.32 -4.23
N LEU A 155 10.80 7.28 -5.04
CA LEU A 155 12.08 6.70 -4.63
C LEU A 155 12.69 7.46 -3.45
N ALA A 156 12.58 8.80 -3.42
CA ALA A 156 12.99 9.61 -2.29
C ALA A 156 12.20 9.26 -1.01
N THR A 157 10.89 8.96 -1.13
CA THR A 157 10.08 8.42 -0.02
C THR A 157 10.67 7.13 0.53
N VAL A 158 11.05 6.19 -0.35
CA VAL A 158 11.67 4.93 0.08
C VAL A 158 13.03 5.17 0.73
N VAL A 159 13.84 6.09 0.19
CA VAL A 159 15.14 6.47 0.77
C VAL A 159 14.98 7.09 2.16
N VAL A 160 14.02 8.00 2.36
CA VAL A 160 13.75 8.59 3.68
C VAL A 160 13.31 7.51 4.67
N ALA A 161 12.42 6.60 4.25
CA ALA A 161 12.03 5.46 5.08
C ALA A 161 13.22 4.55 5.43
N ALA A 162 14.14 4.34 4.49
CA ALA A 162 15.37 3.58 4.71
C ALA A 162 16.33 4.28 5.67
N LEU A 163 16.47 5.60 5.60
CA LEU A 163 17.25 6.41 6.54
C LEU A 163 16.70 6.27 7.97
N VAL A 164 15.39 6.45 8.14
CA VAL A 164 14.74 6.31 9.46
C VAL A 164 14.94 4.89 10.02
N GLY A 165 14.74 3.87 9.19
CA GLY A 165 14.98 2.48 9.59
C GLY A 165 16.44 2.20 9.96
N SER A 166 17.40 2.82 9.25
CA SER A 166 18.83 2.71 9.57
C SER A 166 19.16 3.38 10.91
N LEU A 167 18.55 4.54 11.20
CA LEU A 167 18.71 5.23 12.48
C LEU A 167 18.13 4.40 13.63
N GLN A 168 16.94 3.82 13.46
CA GLN A 168 16.35 2.91 14.45
C GLN A 168 17.27 1.73 14.78
N LEU A 169 17.93 1.16 13.76
CA LEU A 169 18.89 0.06 13.92
C LEU A 169 20.19 0.48 14.62
N SER A 170 20.55 1.76 14.61
CA SER A 170 21.72 2.27 15.34
C SER A 170 21.49 2.42 16.85
N GLY A 171 20.27 2.14 17.33
CA GLY A 171 19.87 2.31 18.73
C GLY A 171 19.18 3.64 19.01
N VAL A 172 19.00 4.51 17.99
CA VAL A 172 18.18 5.72 18.12
C VAL A 172 16.72 5.32 18.21
N THR A 173 16.10 5.57 19.36
CA THR A 173 14.67 5.35 19.55
C THR A 173 13.89 6.59 19.13
N PHE A 174 12.91 6.40 18.26
CA PHE A 174 11.87 7.38 18.02
C PHE A 174 10.63 6.95 18.81
N ASP A 175 9.93 7.93 19.38
CA ASP A 175 8.59 7.75 19.93
C ASP A 175 7.67 8.73 19.21
N ASN A 176 7.36 8.42 17.95
CA ASN A 176 6.52 9.27 17.14
C ASN A 176 5.04 9.10 17.54
N PRO A 177 4.42 10.10 18.20
CA PRO A 177 3.05 9.98 18.71
C PRO A 177 2.02 9.84 17.58
N PHE A 178 2.37 10.22 16.35
CA PHE A 178 1.46 10.10 15.19
C PHE A 178 1.37 8.68 14.63
N ILE A 179 2.41 7.87 14.81
CA ILE A 179 2.52 6.53 14.23
C ILE A 179 2.23 5.46 15.29
N ASN A 180 2.54 5.74 16.57
CA ASN A 180 2.45 4.77 17.67
C ASN A 180 3.29 3.52 17.36
N GLU A 181 4.59 3.75 17.14
CA GLU A 181 5.55 2.73 16.75
C GLU A 181 5.91 1.79 17.91
N THR A 182 6.30 0.56 17.58
CA THR A 182 6.83 -0.38 18.58
C THR A 182 8.32 -0.13 18.75
N VAL A 183 8.72 0.39 19.91
CA VAL A 183 10.12 0.70 20.23
C VAL A 183 11.00 -0.55 20.08
N GLY A 184 12.11 -0.42 19.35
CA GLY A 184 13.07 -1.50 19.12
C GLY A 184 12.86 -2.31 17.85
N GLU A 185 11.82 -2.02 17.06
CA GLU A 185 11.67 -2.58 15.71
C GLU A 185 12.21 -1.64 14.63
N ALA A 186 12.82 -2.20 13.59
CA ALA A 186 13.25 -1.45 12.40
C ALA A 186 12.06 -1.22 11.45
N ALA A 187 11.06 -0.46 11.90
CA ALA A 187 9.81 -0.22 11.19
C ALA A 187 9.81 1.07 10.34
N GLY A 188 10.92 1.82 10.31
CA GLY A 188 11.09 3.03 9.52
C GLY A 188 10.01 4.07 9.83
N ILE A 189 9.25 4.44 8.81
CA ILE A 189 8.13 5.39 8.92
C ILE A 189 6.78 4.70 9.17
N PHE A 190 6.78 3.45 9.65
CA PHE A 190 5.57 2.67 9.89
C PHE A 190 5.50 2.15 11.31
N ALA A 191 4.28 1.87 11.78
CA ALA A 191 4.07 1.14 13.02
C ALA A 191 4.32 -0.38 12.87
N ASN A 192 4.29 -0.88 11.63
CA ASN A 192 4.46 -2.29 11.30
C ASN A 192 5.71 -2.48 10.41
N ARG A 193 6.69 -3.25 10.90
CA ARG A 193 7.94 -3.57 10.18
C ARG A 193 7.74 -4.28 8.84
N ASN A 194 6.64 -5.01 8.66
CA ASN A 194 6.31 -5.63 7.37
C ASN A 194 5.96 -4.58 6.31
N HIS A 195 5.29 -3.49 6.71
CA HIS A 195 4.96 -2.40 5.79
C HIS A 195 6.23 -1.66 5.35
N GLN A 196 7.21 -1.50 6.25
CA GLN A 196 8.54 -1.01 5.92
C GLN A 196 9.25 -1.91 4.90
N ALA A 197 9.27 -3.23 5.15
CA ALA A 197 9.89 -4.18 4.24
C ALA A 197 9.22 -4.16 2.85
N LEU A 198 7.89 -4.03 2.78
CA LEU A 198 7.16 -3.83 1.53
C LEU A 198 7.59 -2.54 0.82
N LEU A 199 7.68 -1.41 1.53
CA LEU A 199 8.06 -0.12 0.91
C LEU A 199 9.48 -0.18 0.34
N LEU A 200 10.42 -0.80 1.05
CA LEU A 200 11.79 -1.04 0.58
C LEU A 200 11.80 -1.93 -0.67
N ALA A 201 11.01 -3.02 -0.68
CA ALA A 201 10.86 -3.87 -1.85
C ALA A 201 10.27 -3.11 -3.06
N CYS A 202 9.31 -2.22 -2.83
CA CYS A 202 8.75 -1.34 -3.86
C CYS A 202 9.80 -0.36 -4.42
N GLY A 203 10.82 0.00 -3.65
CA GLY A 203 11.95 0.82 -4.09
C GLY A 203 12.80 0.18 -5.17
N LEU A 204 12.85 -1.16 -5.25
CA LEU A 204 13.68 -1.89 -6.21
C LEU A 204 13.26 -1.67 -7.68
N PRO A 205 12.00 -1.92 -8.09
CA PRO A 205 11.57 -1.61 -9.46
C PRO A 205 11.64 -0.10 -9.77
N LEU A 206 11.44 0.78 -8.78
CA LEU A 206 11.56 2.24 -8.95
C LEU A 206 13.00 2.68 -9.21
N ALA A 207 13.95 2.18 -8.42
CA ALA A 207 15.38 2.37 -8.64
C ALA A 207 15.81 1.79 -9.99
N GLY A 208 15.27 0.62 -10.35
CA GLY A 208 15.48 -0.02 -11.64
C GLY A 208 15.08 0.86 -12.83
N VAL A 209 13.84 1.35 -12.87
CA VAL A 209 13.42 2.21 -13.98
C VAL A 209 14.14 3.56 -13.97
N TRP A 210 14.41 4.12 -12.77
CA TRP A 210 15.17 5.36 -12.65
C TRP A 210 16.59 5.22 -13.21
N ALA A 211 17.27 4.08 -13.01
CA ALA A 211 18.62 3.88 -13.52
C ALA A 211 18.66 3.41 -14.98
N PHE A 212 17.72 2.56 -15.40
CA PHE A 212 17.83 1.79 -16.64
C PHE A 212 16.87 2.20 -17.76
N ARG A 213 15.94 3.16 -17.55
CA ARG A 213 15.07 3.69 -18.63
C ARG A 213 15.88 4.13 -19.85
N GLN A 214 15.37 3.82 -21.05
CA GLN A 214 15.98 4.23 -22.32
C GLN A 214 16.11 5.76 -22.46
N GLY A 215 17.28 6.20 -22.90
CA GLY A 215 17.78 7.58 -23.00
C GLY A 215 19.17 7.57 -23.66
N ARG A 216 19.66 8.72 -24.15
CA ARG A 216 20.83 8.81 -25.04
C ARG A 216 22.15 8.34 -24.43
N HIS A 217 22.32 8.43 -23.10
CA HIS A 217 23.54 8.01 -22.41
C HIS A 217 23.25 7.14 -21.18
N LEU A 218 24.08 6.13 -20.96
CA LEU A 218 24.12 5.36 -19.71
C LEU A 218 24.98 6.14 -18.71
N GLU A 219 24.35 6.74 -17.71
CA GLU A 219 25.07 7.43 -16.64
C GLU A 219 25.56 6.38 -15.64
N ARG A 220 26.85 6.05 -15.69
CA ARG A 220 27.48 5.06 -14.77
C ARG A 220 27.23 5.41 -13.31
N GLU A 221 27.19 6.70 -12.99
CA GLU A 221 26.88 7.21 -11.64
C GLU A 221 25.48 6.81 -11.19
N ARG A 222 24.44 6.98 -12.03
CA ARG A 222 23.07 6.56 -11.71
C ARG A 222 22.96 5.06 -11.48
N MET A 223 23.71 4.27 -12.26
CA MET A 223 23.78 2.82 -12.04
C MET A 223 24.45 2.46 -10.72
N ALA A 224 25.56 3.12 -10.37
CA ALA A 224 26.25 2.91 -9.11
C ALA A 224 25.36 3.28 -7.92
N VAL A 225 24.65 4.42 -8.00
CA VAL A 225 23.67 4.84 -6.99
C VAL A 225 22.55 3.81 -6.87
N ALA A 226 21.96 3.35 -7.97
CA ALA A 226 20.90 2.35 -7.93
C ALA A 226 21.37 1.02 -7.34
N LEU A 227 22.59 0.57 -7.66
CA LEU A 227 23.18 -0.62 -7.04
C LEU A 227 23.38 -0.44 -5.53
N GLY A 228 23.89 0.72 -5.11
CA GLY A 228 24.03 1.06 -3.68
C GLY A 228 22.68 1.05 -2.95
N LEU A 229 21.66 1.66 -3.55
CA LEU A 229 20.27 1.62 -3.03
C LEU A 229 19.75 0.19 -2.95
N THR A 230 19.99 -0.65 -3.96
CA THR A 230 19.59 -2.06 -3.94
C THR A 230 20.20 -2.81 -2.78
N VAL A 231 21.53 -2.72 -2.61
CA VAL A 231 22.23 -3.40 -1.50
C VAL A 231 21.70 -2.92 -0.16
N TRP A 232 21.53 -1.61 -0.01
CA TRP A 232 21.02 -1.02 1.23
C TRP A 232 19.58 -1.43 1.53
N PHE A 233 18.68 -1.39 0.54
CA PHE A 233 17.28 -1.82 0.72
C PHE A 233 17.19 -3.31 1.07
N LEU A 234 17.94 -4.18 0.39
CA LEU A 234 17.96 -5.62 0.69
C LEU A 234 18.50 -5.88 2.11
N PHE A 235 19.54 -5.16 2.52
CA PHE A 235 20.09 -5.24 3.87
C PHE A 235 19.06 -4.83 4.92
N LEU A 236 18.37 -3.71 4.73
CA LEU A 236 17.32 -3.26 5.66
C LEU A 236 16.13 -4.21 5.70
N VAL A 237 15.68 -4.75 4.55
CA VAL A 237 14.63 -5.77 4.51
C VAL A 237 15.03 -6.98 5.35
N LEU A 238 16.27 -7.45 5.24
CA LEU A 238 16.79 -8.53 6.07
C LEU A 238 16.70 -8.19 7.56
N LEU A 239 17.11 -6.99 7.95
CA LEU A 239 17.09 -6.55 9.34
C LEU A 239 15.68 -6.31 9.92
N THR A 240 14.66 -6.12 9.08
CA THR A 240 13.27 -6.09 9.57
C THR A 240 12.78 -7.44 10.13
N GLY A 241 13.45 -8.55 9.80
CA GLY A 241 13.01 -9.89 10.17
C GLY A 241 11.72 -10.35 9.49
N SER A 242 11.24 -9.63 8.46
CA SER A 242 10.00 -9.96 7.74
C SER A 242 10.23 -11.05 6.70
N ARG A 243 9.70 -12.26 6.94
CA ARG A 243 9.74 -13.37 5.96
C ARG A 243 9.04 -13.01 4.65
N ALA A 244 7.86 -12.40 4.75
CA ALA A 244 7.13 -11.89 3.58
C ALA A 244 7.93 -10.79 2.88
N GLY A 245 8.54 -9.88 3.65
CA GLY A 245 9.44 -8.85 3.14
C GLY A 245 10.58 -9.38 2.28
N LEU A 246 11.24 -10.46 2.69
CA LEU A 246 12.32 -11.10 1.91
C LEU A 246 11.83 -11.66 0.57
N VAL A 247 10.65 -12.28 0.56
CA VAL A 247 10.01 -12.77 -0.68
C VAL A 247 9.68 -11.60 -1.61
N LEU A 248 9.08 -10.54 -1.07
CA LEU A 248 8.72 -9.35 -1.83
C LEU A 248 9.96 -8.63 -2.38
N ALA A 249 11.02 -8.50 -1.59
CA ALA A 249 12.27 -7.90 -2.03
C ALA A 249 12.95 -8.72 -3.13
N THR A 250 12.85 -10.06 -3.07
CA THR A 250 13.31 -10.93 -4.15
C THR A 250 12.52 -10.68 -5.44
N ALA A 251 11.19 -10.61 -5.36
CA ALA A 251 10.35 -10.27 -6.51
C ALA A 251 10.65 -8.87 -7.06
N GLY A 252 10.86 -7.88 -6.19
CA GLY A 252 11.26 -6.53 -6.56
C GLY A 252 12.63 -6.47 -7.25
N LEU A 253 13.59 -7.28 -6.79
CA LEU A 253 14.89 -7.42 -7.42
C LEU A 253 14.80 -8.07 -8.80
N LEU A 254 13.96 -9.10 -8.96
CA LEU A 254 13.68 -9.69 -10.27
C LEU A 254 13.09 -8.66 -11.23
N ALA A 255 12.13 -7.85 -10.78
CA ALA A 255 11.56 -6.76 -11.58
C ALA A 255 12.63 -5.71 -11.97
N MET A 256 13.52 -5.33 -11.05
CA MET A 256 14.66 -4.46 -11.33
C MET A 256 15.61 -5.07 -12.36
N GLY A 257 15.93 -6.36 -12.23
CA GLY A 257 16.77 -7.10 -13.18
C GLY A 257 16.16 -7.12 -14.58
N LEU A 258 14.85 -7.35 -14.69
CA LEU A 258 14.13 -7.29 -15.96
C LEU A 258 14.23 -5.90 -16.60
N LEU A 259 14.12 -4.83 -15.81
CA LEU A 259 14.32 -3.44 -16.28
C LEU A 259 15.75 -3.17 -16.73
N ALA A 260 16.74 -3.79 -16.10
CA ALA A 260 18.16 -3.63 -16.44
C ALA A 260 18.61 -4.46 -17.66
N ALA A 261 17.94 -5.57 -17.95
CA ALA A 261 18.35 -6.56 -18.96
C ALA A 261 18.60 -5.98 -20.37
N PRO A 262 17.71 -5.14 -20.95
CA PRO A 262 17.93 -4.60 -22.31
C PRO A 262 19.17 -3.72 -22.42
N ARG A 263 19.58 -3.07 -21.32
CA ARG A 263 20.75 -2.18 -21.27
C ARG A 263 22.03 -2.97 -21.00
N LEU A 264 22.00 -3.90 -20.05
CA LEU A 264 23.16 -4.69 -19.64
C LEU A 264 23.53 -5.79 -20.64
N GLY A 265 22.55 -6.34 -21.37
CA GLY A 265 22.79 -7.36 -22.41
C GLY A 265 23.64 -6.86 -23.58
N ARG A 266 23.81 -5.54 -23.73
CA ARG A 266 24.74 -4.92 -24.70
C ARG A 266 26.18 -4.81 -24.19
N LEU A 267 26.40 -4.93 -22.88
CA LEU A 267 27.68 -4.66 -22.21
C LEU A 267 28.30 -5.91 -21.57
N ARG A 268 27.51 -6.97 -21.31
CA ARG A 268 27.96 -8.20 -20.66
C ARG A 268 27.26 -9.42 -21.24
N PRO A 269 27.88 -10.62 -21.14
CA PRO A 269 27.27 -11.82 -21.65
C PRO A 269 25.95 -12.14 -20.92
N ARG A 270 24.96 -12.59 -21.68
CA ARG A 270 23.55 -12.80 -21.29
C ARG A 270 23.30 -13.65 -20.03
N TRP A 271 24.30 -14.40 -19.56
CA TRP A 271 24.20 -15.25 -18.36
C TRP A 271 24.51 -14.52 -17.05
N VAL A 272 25.16 -13.35 -17.08
CA VAL A 272 25.62 -12.65 -15.87
C VAL A 272 24.46 -12.12 -15.01
N LEU A 273 23.44 -11.56 -15.66
CA LEU A 273 22.28 -11.02 -14.95
C LEU A 273 21.38 -12.14 -14.36
N PRO A 274 21.07 -13.23 -15.09
CA PRO A 274 20.45 -14.42 -14.50
C PRO A 274 21.26 -15.02 -13.35
N ALA A 275 22.59 -15.09 -13.48
CA ALA A 275 23.45 -15.63 -12.43
C ALA A 275 23.46 -14.75 -11.18
N LEU A 276 23.45 -13.42 -11.32
CA LEU A 276 23.36 -12.49 -10.19
C LEU A 276 22.00 -12.58 -9.50
N CYS A 277 20.91 -12.61 -10.27
CA CYS A 277 19.57 -12.83 -9.74
C CYS A 277 19.47 -14.20 -9.04
N GLY A 278 20.01 -15.26 -9.65
CA GLY A 278 20.08 -16.59 -9.06
C GLY A 278 20.90 -16.63 -7.77
N ALA A 279 22.04 -15.94 -7.73
CA ALA A 279 22.86 -15.83 -6.53
C ALA A 279 22.14 -15.08 -5.40
N VAL A 280 21.40 -14.00 -5.70
CA VAL A 280 20.61 -13.30 -4.68
C VAL A 280 19.43 -14.14 -4.21
N VAL A 281 18.70 -14.81 -5.12
CA VAL A 281 17.63 -15.75 -4.77
C VAL A 281 18.15 -16.87 -3.87
N LEU A 282 19.30 -17.47 -4.22
CA LEU A 282 19.96 -18.50 -3.41
C LEU A 282 20.43 -17.95 -2.06
N SER A 283 20.94 -16.72 -2.02
CA SER A 283 21.38 -16.09 -0.78
C SER A 283 20.21 -15.78 0.15
N VAL A 284 19.10 -15.25 -0.39
CA VAL A 284 17.86 -15.04 0.36
C VAL A 284 17.29 -16.38 0.82
N GLY A 285 17.26 -17.39 -0.05
CA GLY A 285 16.82 -18.74 0.30
C GLY A 285 17.66 -19.35 1.42
N ALA A 286 18.98 -19.20 1.37
CA ALA A 286 19.89 -19.64 2.42
C ALA A 286 19.67 -18.88 3.74
N ILE A 287 19.49 -17.56 3.69
CA ILE A 287 19.20 -16.73 4.86
C ILE A 287 17.87 -17.11 5.51
N VAL A 288 16.82 -17.32 4.70
CA VAL A 288 15.51 -17.79 5.19
C VAL A 288 15.65 -19.17 5.82
N ALA A 289 16.35 -20.10 5.16
CA ALA A 289 16.61 -21.44 5.70
C ALA A 289 17.39 -21.39 7.02
N ILE A 290 18.43 -20.55 7.11
CA ILE A 290 19.20 -20.33 8.33
C ILE A 290 18.32 -19.72 9.43
N GLY A 291 17.47 -18.74 9.10
CA GLY A 291 16.54 -18.11 10.05
C GLY A 291 15.41 -19.03 10.53
N LEU A 292 15.01 -20.00 9.72
CA LEU A 292 14.05 -21.04 10.11
C LEU A 292 14.69 -22.09 11.02
N ASN A 293 15.97 -22.41 10.82
CA ASN A 293 16.66 -23.50 11.52
C ASN A 293 17.45 -23.04 12.75
N SER A 294 17.82 -21.77 12.81
CA SER A 294 18.51 -21.18 13.96
C SER A 294 17.45 -20.64 14.92
N GLY A 295 17.08 -21.40 15.95
CA GLY A 295 16.26 -20.96 17.09
C GLY A 295 16.87 -19.80 17.92
N LYS A 296 17.71 -18.95 17.32
CA LYS A 296 18.42 -17.81 17.91
C LYS A 296 17.75 -16.47 17.61
N ALA A 297 16.45 -16.47 17.34
CA ALA A 297 15.65 -15.28 17.36
C ALA A 297 15.14 -15.02 18.81
N LEU A 298 16.07 -14.94 19.78
CA LEU A 298 15.78 -14.88 21.23
C LEU A 298 15.03 -13.60 21.68
N SER A 299 14.87 -12.61 20.79
CA SER A 299 13.96 -11.46 20.96
C SER A 299 12.62 -11.64 20.24
N LEU A 300 12.59 -12.34 19.09
CA LEU A 300 11.39 -12.62 18.30
C LEU A 300 10.53 -13.75 18.88
N GLN A 301 11.15 -14.70 19.58
CA GLN A 301 10.46 -15.84 20.19
C GLN A 301 9.69 -15.44 21.46
N ARG A 302 10.06 -14.33 22.11
CA ARG A 302 9.39 -13.82 23.32
C ARG A 302 8.13 -12.99 23.03
N MET A 303 7.97 -12.44 21.82
CA MET A 303 6.81 -11.61 21.45
C MET A 303 5.74 -12.35 20.65
N LEU A 304 6.02 -13.56 20.15
CA LEU A 304 5.13 -14.35 19.29
C LEU A 304 4.79 -15.74 19.85
N ALA A 305 5.24 -16.05 21.06
CA ALA A 305 4.89 -17.31 21.71
C ALA A 305 3.44 -17.23 22.23
N SER A 306 2.47 -17.61 21.40
CA SER A 306 1.36 -18.40 21.94
C SER A 306 1.97 -19.65 22.60
N PRO A 307 1.45 -20.12 23.75
CA PRO A 307 1.96 -21.29 24.48
C PRO A 307 2.22 -22.53 23.62
N ASP A 308 1.53 -22.63 22.47
CA ASP A 308 1.56 -23.76 21.55
C ASP A 308 2.52 -23.61 20.35
N GLY A 309 3.24 -22.50 20.20
CA GLY A 309 4.17 -22.28 19.07
C GLY A 309 3.49 -22.17 17.69
N ARG A 310 2.16 -22.08 17.62
CA ARG A 310 1.38 -21.87 16.40
C ARG A 310 1.27 -20.38 16.07
N ASP A 311 1.41 -20.02 14.80
CA ASP A 311 1.23 -18.65 14.32
C ASP A 311 -0.24 -18.23 14.52
N ILE A 312 -0.48 -17.14 15.25
CA ILE A 312 -1.81 -16.59 15.53
C ILE A 312 -2.61 -16.42 14.23
N ARG A 313 -1.95 -16.05 13.12
CA ARG A 313 -2.60 -15.89 11.81
C ARG A 313 -3.21 -17.19 11.28
N SER A 314 -2.49 -18.30 11.45
CA SER A 314 -2.97 -19.63 11.03
C SER A 314 -4.15 -20.10 11.88
N THR A 315 -4.14 -19.73 13.17
CA THR A 315 -5.20 -20.07 14.14
C THR A 315 -6.44 -19.19 13.95
N ALA A 316 -6.28 -17.95 13.46
CA ALA A 316 -7.38 -17.02 13.20
C ALA A 316 -8.15 -17.34 11.90
N LEU A 317 -7.56 -18.03 10.92
CA LEU A 317 -8.19 -18.26 9.62
C LEU A 317 -9.58 -18.92 9.67
N PRO A 318 -9.85 -19.95 10.51
CA PRO A 318 -11.20 -20.47 10.69
C PRO A 318 -12.19 -19.43 11.21
N LEU A 319 -11.77 -18.59 12.16
CA LEU A 319 -12.59 -17.51 12.73
C LEU A 319 -12.91 -16.45 11.67
N LEU A 320 -11.93 -16.10 10.81
CA LEU A 320 -12.16 -15.19 9.69
C LEU A 320 -13.20 -15.73 8.71
N ARG A 321 -13.19 -17.05 8.44
CA ARG A 321 -14.20 -17.69 7.59
C ARG A 321 -15.58 -17.66 8.22
N GLU A 322 -15.67 -17.85 9.54
CA GLU A 322 -16.93 -17.71 10.28
C GLU A 322 -17.49 -16.28 10.18
N LEU A 323 -16.64 -15.26 10.28
CA LEU A 323 -17.07 -13.87 10.08
C LEU A 323 -17.58 -13.63 8.65
N VAL A 324 -16.90 -14.17 7.63
CA VAL A 324 -17.39 -14.10 6.25
C VAL A 324 -18.78 -14.74 6.15
N THR A 325 -18.96 -15.98 6.62
CA THR A 325 -20.25 -16.66 6.50
C THR A 325 -21.37 -15.97 7.29
N ARG A 326 -21.03 -15.35 8.43
CA ARG A 326 -22.00 -14.66 9.29
C ARG A 326 -22.57 -13.38 8.70
N PHE A 327 -21.76 -12.62 7.96
CA PHE A 327 -22.14 -11.28 7.47
C PHE A 327 -22.32 -11.18 5.94
N PHE A 328 -21.92 -12.21 5.18
CA PHE A 328 -22.17 -12.26 3.74
C PHE A 328 -23.69 -12.30 3.44
N PRO A 329 -24.20 -11.64 2.38
CA PRO A 329 -23.48 -10.93 1.31
C PRO A 329 -23.21 -9.45 1.56
N PHE A 330 -23.64 -8.87 2.68
CA PHE A 330 -23.61 -7.42 2.87
C PHE A 330 -22.36 -6.92 3.61
N GLY A 331 -21.70 -7.82 4.35
CA GLY A 331 -20.59 -7.49 5.24
C GLY A 331 -21.07 -6.90 6.56
N SER A 332 -20.17 -6.81 7.54
CA SER A 332 -20.45 -6.23 8.87
C SER A 332 -20.34 -4.71 8.91
N GLY A 333 -19.75 -4.10 7.88
CA GLY A 333 -19.47 -2.67 7.78
C GLY A 333 -17.99 -2.35 7.68
N MET A 334 -17.59 -1.40 6.82
CA MET A 334 -16.21 -0.90 6.73
C MET A 334 -15.72 -0.40 8.10
N GLY A 335 -14.53 -0.86 8.50
CA GLY A 335 -13.91 -0.54 9.79
C GLY A 335 -14.40 -1.35 10.99
N SER A 336 -15.31 -2.31 10.79
CA SER A 336 -15.91 -3.12 11.87
C SER A 336 -15.07 -4.33 12.28
N PHE A 337 -13.95 -4.62 11.62
CA PHE A 337 -13.22 -5.87 11.82
C PHE A 337 -12.90 -6.18 13.30
N ASP A 338 -12.23 -5.27 14.01
CA ASP A 338 -11.79 -5.48 15.40
C ASP A 338 -12.98 -5.83 16.35
N PRO A 339 -14.03 -5.02 16.46
CA PRO A 339 -15.17 -5.35 17.32
C PRO A 339 -15.91 -6.62 16.88
N MET A 340 -15.97 -6.93 15.58
CA MET A 340 -16.61 -8.17 15.11
C MET A 340 -15.78 -9.41 15.40
N PHE A 341 -14.45 -9.31 15.30
CA PHE A 341 -13.54 -10.40 15.63
C PHE A 341 -13.64 -10.78 17.11
N ARG A 342 -13.73 -9.79 18.01
CA ARG A 342 -13.88 -10.02 19.47
C ARG A 342 -15.13 -10.81 19.86
N ILE A 343 -16.16 -10.85 19.01
CA ILE A 343 -17.38 -11.63 19.26
C ILE A 343 -17.11 -13.14 19.08
N VAL A 344 -16.22 -13.50 18.15
CA VAL A 344 -15.89 -14.89 17.82
C VAL A 344 -14.56 -15.33 18.41
N GLU A 345 -13.79 -14.41 19.00
CA GLU A 345 -12.48 -14.67 19.58
C GLU A 345 -12.57 -15.67 20.77
N PRO A 346 -11.96 -16.87 20.65
CA PRO A 346 -11.96 -17.84 21.73
C PRO A 346 -11.19 -17.34 22.95
N LYS A 347 -11.64 -17.73 24.15
CA LYS A 347 -10.94 -17.39 25.41
C LYS A 347 -9.45 -17.76 25.41
N ALA A 348 -9.07 -18.82 24.69
CA ALA A 348 -7.69 -19.28 24.58
C ALA A 348 -6.78 -18.34 23.76
N LEU A 349 -7.35 -17.44 22.95
CA LEU A 349 -6.62 -16.44 22.16
C LEU A 349 -6.54 -15.07 22.84
N LEU A 350 -7.22 -14.87 23.98
CA LEU A 350 -7.19 -13.60 24.69
C LEU A 350 -5.78 -13.28 25.19
N ALA A 351 -5.29 -12.10 24.84
CA ALA A 351 -4.00 -11.58 25.25
C ALA A 351 -4.10 -10.08 25.61
N PRO A 352 -3.11 -9.50 26.31
CA PRO A 352 -3.06 -8.05 26.57
C PRO A 352 -3.02 -7.20 25.28
N THR A 353 -2.64 -7.80 24.17
CA THR A 353 -2.71 -7.25 22.81
C THR A 353 -3.87 -7.87 22.05
N TYR A 354 -4.55 -7.08 21.23
CA TYR A 354 -5.70 -7.54 20.45
C TYR A 354 -5.35 -7.73 18.96
N PHE A 355 -6.10 -8.61 18.30
CA PHE A 355 -5.97 -8.87 16.86
C PHE A 355 -6.68 -7.77 16.06
N ASN A 356 -5.96 -6.69 15.76
CA ASN A 356 -6.52 -5.45 15.22
C ASN A 356 -6.99 -5.51 13.76
N HIS A 357 -6.45 -6.45 12.98
CA HIS A 357 -6.75 -6.66 11.56
C HIS A 357 -6.55 -8.14 11.22
N ALA A 358 -7.18 -8.60 10.13
CA ALA A 358 -7.14 -9.99 9.69
C ALA A 358 -5.74 -10.46 9.24
N HIS A 359 -4.79 -9.54 9.04
CA HIS A 359 -3.53 -9.78 8.34
C HIS A 359 -3.74 -10.42 6.96
N ASN A 360 -4.83 -10.03 6.31
CA ASN A 360 -5.21 -10.39 4.95
C ASN A 360 -6.25 -9.36 4.49
N ASP A 361 -5.80 -8.31 3.80
CA ASP A 361 -6.68 -7.24 3.30
C ASP A 361 -7.82 -7.82 2.44
N ALA A 362 -7.56 -8.87 1.64
CA ALA A 362 -8.58 -9.46 0.79
C ALA A 362 -9.73 -10.10 1.59
N LEU A 363 -9.43 -10.83 2.67
CA LEU A 363 -10.44 -11.41 3.54
C LEU A 363 -11.14 -10.34 4.38
N GLU A 364 -10.39 -9.39 4.94
CA GLU A 364 -10.97 -8.32 5.77
C GLU A 364 -11.94 -7.46 4.97
N VAL A 365 -11.58 -7.08 3.74
CA VAL A 365 -12.46 -6.31 2.85
C VAL A 365 -13.76 -7.05 2.54
N VAL A 366 -13.72 -8.39 2.45
CA VAL A 366 -14.94 -9.21 2.24
C VAL A 366 -15.76 -9.34 3.52
N ILE A 367 -15.12 -9.48 4.70
CA ILE A 367 -15.82 -9.50 5.99
C ILE A 367 -16.58 -8.18 6.20
N GLU A 368 -15.89 -7.05 5.97
CA GLU A 368 -16.45 -5.73 6.22
C GLU A 368 -17.42 -5.27 5.13
N GLY A 369 -17.07 -5.48 3.87
CA GLY A 369 -17.79 -4.90 2.72
C GLY A 369 -18.62 -5.90 1.90
N GLY A 370 -18.58 -7.19 2.23
CA GLY A 370 -19.38 -8.23 1.60
C GLY A 370 -19.12 -8.40 0.09
N LEU A 371 -20.17 -8.81 -0.62
CA LEU A 371 -20.18 -8.99 -2.07
C LEU A 371 -19.83 -7.70 -2.84
N PRO A 372 -20.34 -6.50 -2.49
CA PRO A 372 -19.93 -5.25 -3.15
C PRO A 372 -18.42 -5.03 -3.11
N ALA A 373 -17.78 -5.25 -1.96
CA ALA A 373 -16.34 -5.09 -1.84
C ALA A 373 -15.55 -6.22 -2.51
N ALA A 374 -16.05 -7.46 -2.45
CA ALA A 374 -15.50 -8.58 -3.22
C ALA A 374 -15.50 -8.28 -4.73
N ALA A 375 -16.58 -7.70 -5.25
CA ALA A 375 -16.70 -7.31 -6.65
C ALA A 375 -15.70 -6.20 -7.02
N LEU A 376 -15.49 -5.21 -6.14
CA LEU A 376 -14.48 -4.18 -6.33
C LEU A 376 -13.06 -4.75 -6.35
N VAL A 377 -12.73 -5.67 -5.44
CA VAL A 377 -11.44 -6.39 -5.46
C VAL A 377 -11.28 -7.19 -6.75
N GLY A 378 -12.33 -7.90 -7.19
CA GLY A 378 -12.34 -8.60 -8.47
C GLY A 378 -12.09 -7.67 -9.66
N PHE A 379 -12.70 -6.47 -9.66
CA PHE A 379 -12.45 -5.44 -10.67
C PHE A 379 -11.00 -4.93 -10.65
N VAL A 380 -10.42 -4.70 -9.47
CA VAL A 380 -9.01 -4.31 -9.32
C VAL A 380 -8.09 -5.38 -9.90
N LEU A 381 -8.30 -6.66 -9.55
CA LEU A 381 -7.50 -7.78 -10.04
C LEU A 381 -7.63 -7.96 -11.56
N PHE A 382 -8.85 -7.82 -12.10
CA PHE A 382 -9.09 -7.85 -13.53
C PHE A 382 -8.32 -6.74 -14.26
N CYS A 383 -8.40 -5.50 -13.76
CA CYS A 383 -7.68 -4.36 -14.32
C CYS A 383 -6.16 -4.55 -14.21
N TRP A 384 -5.66 -5.01 -13.07
CA TRP A 384 -4.25 -5.33 -12.86
C TRP A 384 -3.76 -6.38 -13.87
N GLY A 385 -4.54 -7.45 -14.09
CA GLY A 385 -4.25 -8.48 -15.09
C GLY A 385 -4.20 -7.90 -16.51
N ARG A 386 -5.13 -7.02 -16.88
CA ARG A 386 -5.11 -6.33 -18.17
C ARG A 386 -3.93 -5.38 -18.34
N LEU A 387 -3.56 -4.66 -17.28
CA LEU A 387 -2.42 -3.74 -17.31
C LEU A 387 -1.10 -4.48 -17.48
N SER A 388 -1.01 -5.74 -17.06
CA SER A 388 0.20 -6.55 -17.24
C SER A 388 0.63 -6.61 -18.71
N PHE A 389 -0.28 -6.81 -19.66
CA PHE A 389 0.04 -6.87 -21.10
C PHE A 389 0.73 -5.60 -21.58
N ALA A 390 0.22 -4.44 -21.15
CA ALA A 390 0.80 -3.15 -21.51
C ALA A 390 2.14 -2.91 -20.79
N ALA A 391 2.24 -3.27 -19.51
CA ALA A 391 3.48 -3.21 -18.73
C ALA A 391 4.60 -4.06 -19.35
N TRP A 392 4.32 -5.30 -19.73
CA TRP A 392 5.29 -6.18 -20.37
C TRP A 392 5.70 -5.68 -21.77
N ARG A 393 4.77 -5.09 -22.53
CA ARG A 393 5.10 -4.42 -23.79
C ARG A 393 5.99 -3.20 -23.57
N ASP A 394 5.68 -2.37 -22.58
CA ASP A 394 6.47 -1.20 -22.19
C ASP A 394 7.90 -1.55 -21.76
N LEU A 395 8.06 -2.68 -21.07
CA LEU A 395 9.36 -3.25 -20.71
C LEU A 395 10.16 -3.67 -21.95
N ARG A 396 9.53 -4.40 -22.89
CA ARG A 396 10.18 -4.86 -24.14
C ARG A 396 10.62 -3.72 -25.03
N GLU A 397 9.81 -2.66 -25.10
CA GLU A 397 10.12 -1.42 -25.81
C GLU A 397 11.16 -0.55 -25.04
N GLY A 398 11.50 -0.92 -23.80
CA GLY A 398 12.56 -0.35 -22.97
C GLY A 398 12.26 1.02 -22.35
N ARG A 399 10.99 1.42 -22.32
CA ARG A 399 10.53 2.57 -21.52
C ARG A 399 10.48 2.24 -20.03
N GLY A 400 9.90 1.09 -19.69
CA GLY A 400 9.93 0.46 -18.37
C GLY A 400 9.11 1.13 -17.25
N VAL A 401 8.50 2.30 -17.48
CA VAL A 401 7.74 3.03 -16.45
C VAL A 401 6.43 2.33 -16.10
N ALA A 402 5.69 1.86 -17.10
CA ALA A 402 4.46 1.13 -16.86
C ALA A 402 4.75 -0.21 -16.18
N PHE A 403 5.87 -0.85 -16.53
CA PHE A 403 6.33 -2.06 -15.86
C PHE A 403 6.70 -1.81 -14.40
N ALA A 404 7.44 -0.74 -14.09
CA ALA A 404 7.78 -0.42 -12.71
C ALA A 404 6.52 -0.14 -11.88
N GLY A 405 5.57 0.63 -12.39
CA GLY A 405 4.28 0.87 -11.73
C GLY A 405 3.51 -0.44 -11.48
N TRP A 406 3.42 -1.30 -12.50
CA TRP A 406 2.76 -2.61 -12.38
C TRP A 406 3.47 -3.53 -11.38
N ALA A 407 4.80 -3.56 -11.38
CA ALA A 407 5.59 -4.37 -10.46
C ALA A 407 5.42 -3.89 -9.02
N THR A 408 5.49 -2.58 -8.77
CA THR A 408 5.22 -1.97 -7.46
C THR A 408 3.81 -2.32 -6.97
N LEU A 409 2.79 -2.18 -7.81
CA LEU A 409 1.42 -2.57 -7.47
C LEU A 409 1.31 -4.07 -7.16
N SER A 410 2.01 -4.92 -7.91
CA SER A 410 2.02 -6.38 -7.68
C SER A 410 2.62 -6.75 -6.33
N LEU A 411 3.68 -6.04 -5.88
CA LEU A 411 4.26 -6.23 -4.56
C LEU A 411 3.27 -5.85 -3.44
N ILE A 412 2.53 -4.75 -3.61
CA ILE A 412 1.50 -4.32 -2.65
C ILE A 412 0.36 -5.34 -2.58
N LEU A 413 -0.15 -5.78 -3.73
CA LEU A 413 -1.19 -6.81 -3.81
C LEU A 413 -0.73 -8.13 -3.16
N ALA A 414 0.51 -8.55 -3.42
CA ALA A 414 1.08 -9.76 -2.80
C ALA A 414 1.21 -9.62 -1.28
N SER A 415 1.67 -8.46 -0.79
CA SER A 415 1.74 -8.20 0.66
C SER A 415 0.36 -8.15 1.30
N SER A 416 -0.67 -7.74 0.57
CA SER A 416 -2.07 -7.66 1.03
C SER A 416 -2.70 -9.04 1.26
N LEU A 417 -2.08 -10.13 0.78
CA LEU A 417 -2.52 -11.51 1.04
C LEU A 417 -2.07 -12.04 2.41
N VAL A 418 -1.06 -11.42 3.01
CA VAL A 418 -0.41 -11.88 4.25
C VAL A 418 -0.30 -10.80 5.32
N ASP A 419 -0.70 -9.57 4.99
CA ASP A 419 -0.76 -8.43 5.89
C ASP A 419 -1.80 -7.41 5.38
N TYR A 420 -1.87 -6.23 6.00
CA TYR A 420 -2.84 -5.16 5.67
C TYR A 420 -2.20 -3.81 5.26
N PRO A 421 -1.21 -3.79 4.35
CA PRO A 421 -0.42 -2.59 4.10
C PRO A 421 -1.26 -1.43 3.56
N THR A 422 -2.33 -1.72 2.82
CA THR A 422 -3.17 -0.70 2.16
C THR A 422 -4.03 0.11 3.14
N ARG A 423 -4.09 -0.30 4.41
CA ARG A 423 -4.74 0.45 5.49
C ARG A 423 -3.91 1.65 5.99
N THR A 424 -2.66 1.78 5.55
CA THR A 424 -1.81 2.94 5.89
C THR A 424 -1.90 4.04 4.82
N PRO A 425 -2.05 5.32 5.23
CA PRO A 425 -2.05 6.44 4.28
C PRO A 425 -0.87 6.42 3.30
N THR A 426 0.35 6.10 3.76
CA THR A 426 1.54 6.06 2.90
C THR A 426 1.40 5.03 1.77
N ILE A 427 0.96 3.80 2.06
CA ILE A 427 0.79 2.78 1.03
C ILE A 427 -0.42 3.08 0.13
N MET A 428 -1.48 3.73 0.63
CA MET A 428 -2.58 4.21 -0.22
C MET A 428 -2.04 5.17 -1.31
N LEU A 429 -1.20 6.13 -0.93
CA LEU A 429 -0.58 7.07 -1.87
C LEU A 429 0.33 6.34 -2.88
N VAL A 430 1.18 5.43 -2.40
CA VAL A 430 2.08 4.62 -3.25
C VAL A 430 1.26 3.78 -4.24
N SER A 431 0.14 3.20 -3.81
CA SER A 431 -0.75 2.39 -4.66
C SER A 431 -1.37 3.21 -5.78
N VAL A 432 -1.87 4.42 -5.48
CA VAL A 432 -2.42 5.34 -6.48
C VAL A 432 -1.34 5.74 -7.49
N VAL A 433 -0.14 6.08 -7.03
CA VAL A 433 0.99 6.42 -7.92
C VAL A 433 1.40 5.22 -8.78
N ALA A 434 1.52 4.03 -8.20
CA ALA A 434 1.89 2.81 -8.92
C ALA A 434 0.88 2.49 -10.03
N LEU A 435 -0.41 2.64 -9.75
CA LEU A 435 -1.48 2.46 -10.72
C LEU A 435 -1.47 3.53 -11.83
N TRP A 436 -1.20 4.79 -11.48
CA TRP A 436 -1.01 5.85 -12.47
C TRP A 436 0.19 5.58 -13.37
N LEU A 437 1.33 5.14 -12.82
CA LEU A 437 2.50 4.74 -13.61
C LEU A 437 2.20 3.55 -14.53
N ALA A 438 1.49 2.53 -14.02
CA ALA A 438 1.12 1.34 -14.79
C ALA A 438 0.21 1.64 -16.00
N THR A 439 -0.57 2.72 -15.93
CA THR A 439 -1.42 3.19 -17.05
C THR A 439 -0.69 4.13 -18.02
N ASN A 440 0.59 4.45 -17.78
CA ASN A 440 1.38 5.33 -18.63
C ASN A 440 1.85 4.62 -19.91
N ILE A 441 0.92 4.37 -20.83
CA ILE A 441 1.17 3.60 -22.06
C ILE A 441 1.42 4.57 -23.22
N GLY A 442 2.70 4.79 -23.53
CA GLY A 442 3.18 5.11 -24.89
C GLY A 442 2.60 6.33 -25.62
N GLN A 443 2.38 7.47 -24.95
CA GLN A 443 2.01 8.73 -25.64
C GLN A 443 3.19 9.52 -26.22
N GLU A 444 4.40 8.96 -26.33
CA GLU A 444 5.55 9.64 -26.94
C GLU A 444 5.47 9.79 -28.48
N ARG A 445 4.43 9.26 -29.17
CA ARG A 445 4.31 9.36 -30.64
C ARG A 445 3.87 10.72 -31.21
N GLY A 446 3.73 11.78 -30.40
CA GLY A 446 3.07 13.02 -30.85
C GLY A 446 3.76 14.36 -30.61
N ARG A 447 5.01 14.40 -30.12
CA ARG A 447 5.72 15.68 -29.91
C ARG A 447 7.18 15.57 -30.37
N ALA A 448 7.36 15.44 -31.69
CA ALA A 448 8.57 15.86 -32.37
C ALA A 448 8.37 17.31 -32.86
#